data_AF-A0A176S4Q0-F1
#
_entry.id   AF-A0A176S4Q0-F1
#
_cell.length_a   1.000
_cell.length_b   1.000
_cell.length_c   1.000
_cell.angle_alpha   90.00
_cell.angle_beta   90.00
_cell.angle_gamma   90.00
#
_symmetry.space_group_name_H-M   'P 1'
#
loop_
_entity.id
_entity.type
_entity.pdbx_description
1 polymer ?
#
loop_
_entity_poly.entity_id
_entity_poly.type
_entity_poly.pdbx_seq_one_letter_code
_entity_poly.pdbx_strand_id
1 'polypeptide(L)'
;MQLNNTFLDGAEEIEGGIASGYNETDEVSRFINASVFGAAGAIVSDTEDLRQFFSALMHGELFRNQTTLDTMLDFNQDDYGLGIGRI
;
A
#
# COMPACT_ATOMS: atom_id res chain seq x y z
N MET A 1 13.51 -2.23 7.51
CA MET A 1 12.72 -1.01 7.32
C MET A 1 11.84 -0.82 8.55
N GLN A 2 11.61 0.42 8.98
CA GLN A 2 10.76 0.76 10.12
C GLN A 2 9.62 1.63 9.59
N LEU A 3 8.47 1.00 9.31
CA LEU A 3 7.25 1.68 8.88
C LEU A 3 6.35 1.84 10.10
N ASN A 4 6.51 2.96 10.81
CA ASN A 4 5.93 3.14 12.15
C ASN A 4 4.47 3.59 12.12
N ASN A 5 4.00 4.09 10.98
CA ASN A 5 2.64 4.59 10.76
C ASN A 5 1.92 3.75 9.70
N THR A 6 2.24 2.46 9.62
CA THR A 6 1.65 1.50 8.68
C THR A 6 1.03 0.33 9.43
N PHE A 7 -0.24 0.08 9.19
CA PHE A 7 -1.08 -0.87 9.94
C PHE A 7 -1.96 -1.68 8.99
N LEU A 8 -2.38 -2.85 9.46
CA LEU A 8 -3.43 -3.65 8.82
C LEU A 8 -4.78 -3.41 9.52
N ASP A 9 -5.67 -2.66 8.87
CA ASP A 9 -7.01 -2.37 9.40
C ASP A 9 -7.86 -3.64 9.52
N GLY A 10 -8.51 -3.78 10.69
CA GLY A 10 -9.23 -4.99 11.11
C GLY A 10 -8.37 -6.04 11.80
N ALA A 11 -7.03 -5.87 11.85
CA ALA A 11 -6.12 -6.75 12.59
C ALA A 11 -5.34 -6.04 13.71
N GLU A 12 -5.08 -4.74 13.55
CA GLU A 12 -4.28 -3.94 14.47
C GLU A 12 -5.05 -2.70 14.94
N GLU A 13 -4.68 -2.19 16.12
CA GLU A 13 -5.14 -0.87 16.56
C GLU A 13 -4.36 0.20 15.81
N ILE A 14 -5.08 1.19 15.25
CA ILE A 14 -4.48 2.26 14.45
C ILE A 14 -4.25 3.47 15.35
N GLU A 15 -2.99 3.69 15.74
CA GLU A 15 -2.61 4.83 16.55
C GLU A 15 -2.61 6.14 15.73
N GLY A 16 -3.03 7.25 16.34
CA GLY A 16 -3.08 8.56 15.67
C GLY A 16 -4.32 8.81 14.80
N GLY A 17 -5.11 7.78 14.52
CA GLY A 17 -6.36 7.86 13.75
C GLY A 17 -6.17 7.89 12.24
N ILE A 18 -7.29 7.88 11.51
CA ILE A 18 -7.31 7.80 10.05
C ILE A 18 -8.07 9.02 9.51
N ALA A 19 -7.63 9.56 8.38
CA ALA A 19 -8.39 10.57 7.66
C ALA A 19 -9.78 10.05 7.28
N SER A 20 -10.81 10.89 7.43
CA SER A 20 -12.16 10.53 7.02
C SER A 20 -12.25 10.45 5.49
N GLY A 21 -12.81 9.36 4.98
CA GLY A 21 -13.14 9.17 3.57
C GLY A 21 -14.54 9.70 3.28
N TYR A 22 -14.70 10.40 2.15
CA TYR A 22 -15.98 10.92 1.70
C TYR A 22 -16.27 10.47 0.27
N ASN A 23 -17.49 10.00 0.01
CA ASN A 23 -18.03 9.87 -1.33
C ASN A 23 -18.96 11.07 -1.57
N GLU A 24 -18.52 12.01 -2.39
CA GLU A 24 -19.11 13.35 -2.49
C GLU A 24 -19.20 14.04 -1.12
N THR A 25 -20.37 14.11 -0.51
CA THR A 25 -20.58 14.69 0.83
C THR A 25 -20.79 13.65 1.93
N ASP A 26 -20.97 12.38 1.56
CA ASP A 26 -21.25 11.31 2.50
C ASP A 26 -19.95 10.77 3.11
N GLU A 27 -19.82 10.82 4.43
CA GLU A 27 -18.69 10.23 5.14
C GLU A 27 -18.82 8.70 5.12
N VAL A 28 -17.86 8.01 4.48
CA VAL A 28 -17.92 6.57 4.23
C VAL A 28 -16.98 5.75 5.12
N SER A 29 -16.01 6.39 5.77
CA SER A 29 -15.00 5.71 6.60
C SER A 29 -15.60 4.92 7.76
N ARG A 30 -16.73 5.32 8.32
CA ARG A 30 -17.42 4.58 9.40
C ARG A 30 -18.17 3.33 8.96
N PHE A 31 -18.43 3.18 7.67
CA PHE A 31 -19.28 2.10 7.15
C PHE A 31 -18.50 0.94 6.52
N ILE A 32 -17.19 1.12 6.33
CA ILE A 32 -16.34 0.15 5.64
C ILE A 32 -15.38 -0.45 6.67
N ASN A 33 -15.56 -1.72 6.99
CA ASN A 33 -14.54 -2.51 7.67
C ASN A 33 -13.54 -3.00 6.61
N ALA A 34 -12.31 -2.49 6.60
CA ALA A 34 -11.36 -2.79 5.53
C ALA A 34 -10.91 -4.26 5.49
N SER A 35 -11.16 -5.06 6.54
CA SER A 35 -10.86 -6.50 6.54
C SER A 35 -11.53 -7.27 5.40
N VAL A 36 -12.64 -6.76 4.83
CA VAL A 36 -13.29 -7.37 3.65
C VAL A 36 -12.41 -7.32 2.40
N PHE A 37 -11.46 -6.38 2.33
CA PHE A 37 -10.49 -6.28 1.23
C PHE A 37 -9.21 -7.04 1.53
N GLY A 38 -8.85 -7.22 2.81
CA GLY A 38 -7.65 -7.95 3.23
C GLY A 38 -6.40 -7.47 2.49
N ALA A 39 -5.64 -8.40 1.91
CA ALA A 39 -4.41 -8.09 1.17
C ALA A 39 -4.60 -7.19 -0.06
N ALA A 40 -5.83 -7.00 -0.55
CA ALA A 40 -6.11 -6.14 -1.69
C ALA A 40 -6.25 -4.65 -1.32
N GLY A 41 -6.46 -4.30 -0.05
CA GLY A 41 -6.76 -2.91 0.31
C GLY A 41 -6.93 -2.57 1.78
N ALA A 42 -6.56 -3.46 2.72
CA ALA A 42 -6.71 -3.20 4.16
C ALA A 42 -5.50 -2.49 4.80
N ILE A 43 -4.46 -2.15 4.02
CA ILE A 43 -3.29 -1.45 4.55
C ILE A 43 -3.62 0.04 4.71
N VAL A 44 -3.42 0.56 5.91
CA VAL A 44 -3.45 1.98 6.23
C VAL A 44 -2.00 2.44 6.43
N SER A 45 -1.60 3.54 5.80
CA SER A 45 -0.24 4.07 5.89
C SER A 45 -0.25 5.59 5.73
N ASP A 46 0.85 6.25 6.09
CA ASP A 46 1.05 7.67 5.82
C ASP A 46 1.94 7.90 4.57
N THR A 47 2.11 9.16 4.19
CA THR A 47 2.90 9.51 3.01
C THR A 47 4.39 9.21 3.17
N GLU A 48 4.93 9.28 4.38
CA GLU A 48 6.36 9.12 4.63
C GLU A 48 6.76 7.64 4.61
N ASP A 49 5.95 6.77 5.23
CA ASP A 49 6.13 5.32 5.19
C ASP A 49 5.97 4.76 3.77
N LEU A 50 4.94 5.20 3.02
CA LEU A 50 4.78 4.79 1.62
C LEU A 50 5.98 5.24 0.77
N ARG A 51 6.47 6.47 0.97
CA ARG A 51 7.66 6.97 0.27
C ARG A 51 8.90 6.12 0.59
N GLN A 52 9.10 5.76 1.85
CA GLN A 52 10.20 4.88 2.27
C GLN A 52 10.09 3.48 1.65
N PHE A 53 8.89 2.89 1.68
CA PHE A 53 8.62 1.59 1.07
C PHE A 53 8.93 1.58 -0.42
N PHE A 54 8.37 2.51 -1.19
CA PHE A 54 8.60 2.58 -2.63
C PHE A 54 10.06 2.93 -2.96
N SER A 55 10.72 3.79 -2.19
CA SER A 55 12.15 4.07 -2.40
C SER A 55 13.00 2.81 -2.25
N ALA A 56 12.79 2.02 -1.19
CA ALA A 56 13.52 0.78 -0.97
C ALA A 56 13.16 -0.30 -2.01
N LEU A 57 11.90 -0.37 -2.43
CA LEU A 57 11.45 -1.25 -3.50
C LEU A 57 12.22 -0.96 -4.80
N MET A 58 12.22 0.31 -5.23
CA MET A 58 12.82 0.72 -6.51
C MET A 58 14.36 0.65 -6.49
N HIS A 59 14.99 0.73 -5.32
CA HIS A 59 16.43 0.49 -5.16
C HIS A 59 16.79 -1.00 -5.01
N GLY A 60 15.81 -1.92 -5.08
CA GLY A 60 16.06 -3.36 -4.99
C GLY A 60 16.40 -3.85 -3.58
N GLU A 61 16.14 -3.05 -2.54
CA GLU A 61 16.47 -3.39 -1.16
C GLU A 61 15.50 -4.41 -0.54
N LEU A 62 14.31 -4.57 -1.13
CA LEU A 62 13.26 -5.46 -0.63
C LEU A 62 13.36 -6.89 -1.15
N PHE A 63 14.13 -7.13 -2.22
CA PHE A 63 14.29 -8.45 -2.81
C PHE A 63 15.72 -8.95 -2.64
N ARG A 64 15.87 -10.28 -2.47
CA ARG A 64 17.20 -10.90 -2.42
C ARG A 64 17.91 -10.87 -3.77
N ASN A 65 17.14 -10.89 -4.86
CA ASN A 65 17.65 -10.96 -6.22
C ASN A 65 17.01 -9.86 -7.07
N GLN A 66 17.83 -9.15 -7.84
CA GLN A 66 17.37 -8.10 -8.76
C GLN A 66 16.33 -8.61 -9.76
N THR A 67 16.48 -9.84 -10.26
CA THR A 67 15.54 -10.44 -11.23
C THR A 67 14.10 -10.52 -10.72
N THR A 68 13.89 -10.60 -9.39
CA THR A 68 12.54 -10.55 -8.81
C THR A 68 11.91 -9.16 -8.95
N LEU A 69 12.70 -8.09 -8.73
CA LEU A 69 12.24 -6.73 -9.00
C LEU A 69 11.97 -6.54 -10.49
N ASP A 70 12.87 -7.02 -11.35
CA ASP A 70 12.71 -6.92 -12.81
C ASP A 70 11.42 -7.60 -13.28
N THR A 71 11.06 -8.74 -12.68
CA THR A 71 9.80 -9.45 -12.97
C THR A 71 8.58 -8.68 -12.47
N MET A 72 8.67 -8.05 -11.30
CA MET A 72 7.60 -7.21 -10.76
C MET A 72 7.34 -5.98 -11.62
N LEU A 73 8.40 -5.42 -12.22
CA LEU A 73 8.38 -4.24 -13.09
C LEU A 73 8.30 -4.58 -14.58
N ASP A 74 7.91 -5.81 -14.94
CA ASP A 74 7.66 -6.17 -16.33
C ASP A 74 6.30 -5.65 -16.79
N PHE A 75 6.32 -4.56 -17.57
CA PHE A 75 5.14 -3.91 -18.15
C PHE A 75 4.95 -4.24 -19.65
N ASN A 76 5.49 -5.37 -20.14
CA ASN A 76 5.47 -5.66 -21.59
C ASN A 76 4.08 -6.00 -22.15
N GLN A 77 3.13 -6.42 -21.31
CA GLN A 77 1.79 -6.81 -21.76
C GLN A 77 0.75 -5.72 -21.58
N ASP A 78 0.84 -4.94 -20.51
CA ASP A 78 -0.05 -3.84 -20.16
C ASP A 78 0.74 -2.80 -19.34
N ASP A 79 0.17 -1.61 -19.12
CA ASP A 79 0.71 -0.60 -18.19
C ASP A 79 0.60 -1.02 -16.70
N TYR A 80 0.60 -2.33 -16.42
CA TYR A 80 0.49 -2.93 -15.09
C TYR A 80 1.42 -4.14 -14.96
N GLY A 81 2.31 -4.09 -13.97
CA GLY A 81 3.20 -5.18 -13.58
C GLY A 81 2.60 -6.06 -12.48
N LEU A 82 3.42 -6.59 -11.59
CA LEU A 82 2.92 -7.36 -10.44
C LEU A 82 2.59 -6.44 -9.26
N GLY A 83 1.37 -5.91 -9.24
CA GLY A 83 0.88 -5.06 -8.13
C GLY A 83 1.34 -3.61 -8.19
N ILE A 84 1.80 -3.15 -9.36
CA ILE A 84 2.25 -1.78 -9.59
C ILE A 84 1.85 -1.35 -11.00
N GLY A 85 1.33 -0.12 -11.14
CA GLY A 85 1.01 0.48 -12.42
C GLY A 85 2.16 1.33 -12.96
N ARG A 86 2.24 1.47 -14.28
CA ARG A 86 3.14 2.42 -14.93
C ARG A 86 2.62 3.85 -14.71
N ILE A 87 3.51 4.76 -14.32
CA ILE A 87 3.22 6.18 -14.04
C ILE A 87 3.76 7.05 -15.18
#